data_AF-A0A8R2A6U7-F1
#
_entry.id   AF-A0A8R2A6U7-F1
#
_cell.length_a   1.000
_cell.length_b   1.000
_cell.length_c   1.000
_cell.angle_alpha   90.00
_cell.angle_beta   90.00
_cell.angle_gamma   90.00
#
_symmetry.space_group_name_H-M   'P 1'
#
loop_
_entity.id
_entity.type
_entity.pdbx_description
1 polymer ?
#
loop_
_entity_poly.entity_id
_entity_poly.type
_entity_poly.pdbx_seq_one_letter_code
_entity_poly.pdbx_strand_id
1 'polypeptide(L)'
;MAGLYDDHLTDAMGAFSVNDDEIVLDDNIRTQLIEIENNYESIFSWDIQRFRGFNKNLLFNLIDKVREQKQITIDMATKDNEFNQARFYLQLVASYELYNRKRYKESYLEIESVVQFLETCKFDESNEQYADAYNHIARASNAYIALTLKIDSEKLLKNVKHVNNFNQAEKSAICAVKSKIVMEYPPKGNVIALNFADQARALHPTEPEWIIVWLKAKGRVRRYGQSFAMPGDDEIDAAKMLCSIKRNPSHLIRASQLYNEAGYINKLKNNHNESTKFFKLSSDIIKISIELVNDDVNQLNSLLLTCIECPNECFSSSMIENLVTKLSSVKNSCVDQVLGLYYLKYEKDYVKAKMYLSRGMAAGQFSSSMQLIKVECLLQPVNQFPFVKTLNMMYEVFQNPNRRLIIILQILLYYTIIENNPKKILWYLKLYLDEDIEDTFKKRNLIFTRPLFYTDRYIRPNTFLNELSVNLKKIMNNNDLSKEEKNTFDRFNKILKLNIDENHFNDSKTFVPKNNDSWRKKRVDLSEKKCNESHQQKNESWRRKRDPKP
;
A
#
# COMPACT_ATOMS: atom_id res chain seq x y z
N MET A 1 2.97 -5.09 -30.22
CA MET A 1 3.19 -4.13 -31.33
C MET A 1 3.60 -2.81 -30.70
N ALA A 2 4.62 -2.18 -31.27
CA ALA A 2 5.15 -0.88 -30.84
C ALA A 2 4.19 0.27 -31.22
N GLY A 3 4.25 1.37 -30.45
CA GLY A 3 3.50 2.62 -30.65
C GLY A 3 2.14 2.61 -29.93
N LEU A 4 1.75 3.59 -29.11
CA LEU A 4 2.11 5.00 -29.07
C LEU A 4 2.20 5.48 -27.60
N TYR A 5 3.32 6.12 -27.25
CA TYR A 5 3.39 7.04 -26.13
C TYR A 5 2.81 8.36 -26.62
N ASP A 6 1.79 8.85 -25.92
CA ASP A 6 1.15 10.12 -26.24
C ASP A 6 1.98 11.25 -25.58
N ASP A 7 2.93 11.77 -26.35
CA ASP A 7 3.90 12.81 -25.99
C ASP A 7 3.32 14.24 -26.10
N HIS A 8 2.01 14.39 -25.86
CA HIS A 8 1.30 15.66 -26.11
C HIS A 8 1.49 16.74 -25.03
N LEU A 9 2.34 16.53 -24.02
CA LEU A 9 2.71 17.57 -23.05
C LEU A 9 4.03 18.30 -23.39
N THR A 10 4.74 17.86 -24.43
CA THR A 10 6.00 18.47 -24.86
C THR A 10 5.87 19.50 -25.97
N ASP A 11 4.81 19.51 -26.79
CA ASP A 11 4.80 20.33 -28.02
C ASP A 11 4.27 21.77 -27.89
N ALA A 12 3.94 22.25 -26.68
CA ALA A 12 3.71 23.68 -26.44
C ALA A 12 5.02 24.39 -26.02
N MET A 13 6.11 24.08 -26.72
CA MET A 13 7.47 24.56 -26.44
C MET A 13 7.72 25.93 -27.10
N GLY A 14 7.67 27.00 -26.30
CA GLY A 14 8.60 28.11 -26.47
C GLY A 14 9.93 27.69 -25.85
N ALA A 15 10.99 27.58 -26.66
CA ALA A 15 12.29 27.08 -26.25
C ALA A 15 12.90 27.87 -25.07
N PHE A 16 12.82 27.32 -23.85
CA PHE A 16 13.71 27.68 -22.76
C PHE A 16 14.91 26.73 -22.80
N SER A 17 16.07 27.26 -23.22
CA SER A 17 17.30 26.49 -23.33
C SER A 17 17.74 25.91 -21.97
N VAL A 18 18.28 24.69 -22.04
CA VAL A 18 18.91 23.96 -20.95
C VAL A 18 20.28 24.58 -20.68
N ASN A 19 20.32 25.62 -19.85
CA ASN A 19 21.50 25.93 -19.07
C ASN A 19 21.26 25.41 -17.64
N ASP A 20 21.98 24.36 -17.29
CA ASP A 20 22.19 23.87 -15.92
C ASP A 20 23.32 24.68 -15.25
N ASP A 21 23.22 26.01 -15.31
CA ASP A 21 24.07 26.85 -14.47
C ASP A 21 23.63 26.61 -13.02
N GLU A 22 24.56 26.17 -12.16
CA GLU A 22 24.28 25.93 -10.75
C GLU A 22 23.76 27.23 -10.12
N ILE A 23 22.45 27.28 -9.83
CA ILE A 23 21.81 28.47 -9.27
C ILE A 23 22.43 28.73 -7.90
N VAL A 24 23.35 29.70 -7.84
CA VAL A 24 23.89 30.24 -6.60
C VAL A 24 22.87 31.23 -6.05
N LEU A 25 22.21 30.86 -4.95
CA LEU A 25 21.29 31.75 -4.24
C LEU A 25 22.08 32.87 -3.56
N ASP A 26 21.80 34.11 -3.96
CA ASP A 26 22.31 35.29 -3.28
C ASP A 26 21.64 35.47 -1.90
N ASP A 27 22.28 36.25 -1.03
CA ASP A 27 21.82 36.39 0.36
C ASP A 27 20.45 37.10 0.46
N ASN A 28 20.11 37.95 -0.51
CA ASN A 28 18.80 38.61 -0.57
C ASN A 28 17.67 37.61 -0.83
N ILE A 29 17.86 36.71 -1.81
CA ILE A 29 16.92 35.62 -2.09
C ILE A 29 16.78 34.73 -0.86
N ARG A 30 17.87 34.39 -0.17
CA ARG A 30 17.80 33.58 1.06
C ARG A 30 16.99 34.25 2.16
N THR A 31 17.18 35.55 2.38
CA THR A 31 16.39 36.31 3.37
C THR A 31 14.90 36.29 3.04
N GLN A 32 14.54 36.49 1.77
CA GLN A 32 13.14 36.44 1.34
C GLN A 32 12.53 35.03 1.42
N LEU A 33 13.31 33.98 1.13
CA LEU A 33 12.86 32.60 1.32
C LEU A 33 12.55 32.30 2.79
N ILE A 34 13.40 32.75 3.72
CA ILE A 34 13.16 32.64 5.17
C ILE A 34 11.90 33.41 5.58
N GLU A 35 11.66 34.58 4.99
CA GLU A 35 10.43 35.34 5.23
C GLU A 35 9.19 34.54 4.79
N ILE A 36 9.25 33.90 3.61
CA ILE A 36 8.16 33.04 3.14
C ILE A 36 7.93 31.87 4.09
N GLU A 37 9.00 31.22 4.56
CA GLU A 37 8.91 30.09 5.50
C GLU A 37 8.29 30.46 6.85
N ASN A 38 8.54 31.68 7.34
CA ASN A 38 8.04 32.13 8.63
C ASN A 38 6.59 32.67 8.56
N ASN A 39 6.23 33.28 7.44
CA ASN A 39 4.99 34.06 7.32
C ASN A 39 3.87 33.33 6.58
N TYR A 40 4.20 32.29 5.79
CA TYR A 40 3.23 31.55 4.98
C TYR A 40 3.38 30.03 5.16
N GLU A 41 2.24 29.33 5.11
CA GLU A 41 2.24 27.86 5.14
C GLU A 41 2.66 27.32 3.78
N SER A 42 3.93 26.93 3.66
CA SER A 42 4.50 26.25 2.49
C SER A 42 5.08 24.91 2.88
N ILE A 43 5.22 23.97 1.94
CA ILE A 43 5.85 22.68 2.25
C ILE A 43 7.31 22.82 2.78
N PHE A 44 7.97 23.94 2.46
CA PHE A 44 9.32 24.26 2.89
C PHE A 44 9.37 24.73 4.36
N SER A 45 8.31 25.39 4.84
CA SER A 45 8.17 25.80 6.25
C SER A 45 8.02 24.64 7.24
N TRP A 46 7.85 23.40 6.76
CA TRP A 46 7.49 22.25 7.60
C TRP A 46 8.67 21.40 8.03
N ASP A 47 9.90 21.81 7.66
CA ASP A 47 11.14 21.19 8.13
C ASP A 47 11.21 19.66 7.89
N ILE A 48 10.68 19.23 6.74
CA ILE A 48 10.57 17.81 6.38
C ILE A 48 11.94 17.11 6.37
N GLN A 49 13.03 17.86 6.12
CA GLN A 49 14.38 17.33 6.13
C GLN A 49 14.77 16.71 7.47
N ARG A 50 14.32 17.28 8.61
CA ARG A 50 14.60 16.70 9.94
C ARG A 50 13.96 15.32 10.15
N PHE A 51 12.97 14.97 9.34
CA PHE A 51 12.26 13.70 9.43
C PHE A 51 12.88 12.60 8.58
N ARG A 52 13.82 12.97 7.68
CA ARG A 52 14.53 12.01 6.84
C ARG A 52 15.45 11.15 7.72
N GLY A 53 15.36 9.83 7.57
CA GLY A 53 16.44 8.95 8.00
C GLY A 53 17.71 9.28 7.19
N PHE A 54 18.90 9.07 7.77
CA PHE A 54 20.21 9.42 7.17
C PHE A 54 20.56 8.71 5.84
N ASN A 55 19.63 7.98 5.24
CA ASN A 55 19.90 7.10 4.13
C ASN A 55 19.56 7.80 2.79
N LYS A 56 20.62 8.21 2.09
CA LYS A 56 20.57 8.95 0.81
C LYS A 56 20.00 8.14 -0.36
N ASN A 57 19.98 6.80 -0.29
CA ASN A 57 19.45 5.94 -1.36
C ASN A 57 17.92 5.79 -1.32
N LEU A 58 17.31 5.88 -0.14
CA LEU A 58 15.85 6.03 0.02
C LEU A 58 15.32 7.29 -0.67
N LEU A 59 16.16 8.32 -0.77
CA LEU A 59 15.81 9.58 -1.41
C LEU A 59 15.54 9.42 -2.90
N PHE A 60 16.40 8.69 -3.64
CA PHE A 60 16.27 8.47 -5.08
C PHE A 60 14.92 7.82 -5.45
N ASN A 61 14.48 6.87 -4.64
CA ASN A 61 13.29 6.06 -4.82
C ASN A 61 11.98 6.76 -4.43
N LEU A 62 12.02 7.85 -3.63
CA LEU A 62 10.78 8.50 -3.18
C LEU A 62 10.05 9.24 -4.32
N ILE A 63 10.77 9.96 -5.19
CA ILE A 63 10.15 10.65 -6.35
C ILE A 63 9.49 9.63 -7.27
N ASP A 64 10.18 8.54 -7.62
CA ASP A 64 9.65 7.53 -8.52
C ASP A 64 8.44 6.80 -7.90
N LYS A 65 8.51 6.46 -6.60
CA LYS A 65 7.37 5.92 -5.84
C LYS A 65 6.18 6.88 -5.86
N VAL A 66 6.41 8.17 -5.62
CA VAL A 66 5.35 9.19 -5.57
C VAL A 66 4.75 9.42 -6.94
N ARG A 67 5.56 9.43 -8.00
CA ARG A 67 5.09 9.54 -9.39
C ARG A 67 4.30 8.29 -9.83
N GLU A 68 4.75 7.08 -9.46
CA GLU A 68 4.02 5.82 -9.69
C GLU A 68 2.65 5.88 -9.00
N GLN A 69 2.60 6.29 -7.72
CA GLN A 69 1.34 6.44 -6.98
C GLN A 69 0.44 7.55 -7.54
N LYS A 70 1.02 8.64 -8.04
CA LYS A 70 0.29 9.74 -8.68
C LYS A 70 -0.40 9.24 -9.94
N GLN A 71 0.33 8.52 -10.80
CA GLN A 71 -0.22 7.97 -12.04
C GLN A 71 -1.39 7.01 -11.75
N ILE A 72 -1.19 6.08 -10.80
CA ILE A 72 -2.25 5.18 -10.34
C ILE A 72 -3.49 5.95 -9.85
N THR A 73 -3.28 7.04 -9.11
CA THR A 73 -4.38 7.87 -8.59
C THR A 73 -5.14 8.58 -9.70
N ILE A 74 -4.44 9.06 -10.73
CA ILE A 74 -5.04 9.68 -11.92
C ILE A 74 -5.81 8.63 -12.72
N ASP A 75 -5.22 7.46 -12.98
CA ASP A 75 -5.83 6.38 -13.75
C ASP A 75 -7.09 5.79 -13.10
N MET A 76 -7.27 5.98 -11.78
CA MET A 76 -8.49 5.58 -11.07
C MET A 76 -9.49 6.72 -10.88
N ALA A 77 -9.17 7.96 -11.26
CA ALA A 77 -10.14 9.04 -11.20
C ALA A 77 -11.20 8.82 -12.29
N THR A 78 -12.47 8.80 -11.88
CA THR A 78 -13.60 8.68 -12.81
C THR A 78 -13.85 9.97 -13.58
N LYS A 79 -13.34 11.10 -13.07
CA LYS A 79 -13.46 12.44 -13.65
C LYS A 79 -12.18 13.24 -13.43
N ASP A 80 -11.55 13.67 -14.51
CA ASP A 80 -10.27 14.40 -14.45
C ASP A 80 -10.37 15.79 -13.79
N ASN A 81 -11.58 16.32 -13.64
CA ASN A 81 -11.85 17.64 -13.08
C ASN A 81 -12.31 17.64 -11.62
N GLU A 82 -12.38 16.49 -10.93
CA GLU A 82 -12.72 16.45 -9.51
C GLU A 82 -11.46 16.51 -8.64
N PHE A 83 -11.55 17.25 -7.52
CA PHE A 83 -10.45 17.35 -6.57
C PHE A 83 -10.10 15.98 -6.00
N ASN A 84 -8.84 15.58 -6.16
CA ASN A 84 -8.32 14.34 -5.59
C ASN A 84 -7.25 14.65 -4.53
N GLN A 85 -7.62 14.43 -3.28
CA GLN A 85 -6.76 14.73 -2.13
C GLN A 85 -5.42 13.97 -2.17
N ALA A 86 -5.42 12.71 -2.62
CA ALA A 86 -4.20 11.91 -2.72
C ALA A 86 -3.27 12.45 -3.81
N ARG A 87 -3.81 12.84 -4.97
CA ARG A 87 -3.07 13.51 -6.04
C ARG A 87 -2.40 14.79 -5.52
N PHE A 88 -3.15 15.65 -4.83
CA PHE A 88 -2.64 16.89 -4.26
C PHE A 88 -1.42 16.65 -3.36
N TYR A 89 -1.51 15.74 -2.39
CA TYR A 89 -0.41 15.43 -1.47
C TYR A 89 0.82 14.87 -2.19
N LEU A 90 0.62 13.97 -3.16
CA LEU A 90 1.71 13.36 -3.90
C LEU A 90 2.45 14.39 -4.77
N GLN A 91 1.73 15.31 -5.40
CA GLN A 91 2.37 16.37 -6.20
C GLN A 91 3.16 17.36 -5.33
N LEU A 92 2.67 17.69 -4.12
CA LEU A 92 3.44 18.48 -3.15
C LEU A 92 4.72 17.77 -2.72
N VAL A 93 4.67 16.46 -2.42
CA VAL A 93 5.89 15.69 -2.11
C VAL A 93 6.85 15.68 -3.30
N ALA A 94 6.34 15.49 -4.52
CA ALA A 94 7.16 15.46 -5.71
C ALA A 94 7.88 16.81 -5.95
N SER A 95 7.17 17.94 -5.83
CA SER A 95 7.79 19.26 -5.98
C SER A 95 8.86 19.49 -4.91
N TYR A 96 8.57 19.20 -3.64
CA TYR A 96 9.54 19.32 -2.55
C TYR A 96 10.80 18.47 -2.79
N GLU A 97 10.64 17.22 -3.22
CA GLU A 97 11.79 16.35 -3.49
C GLU A 97 12.61 16.81 -4.71
N LEU A 98 11.97 17.28 -5.78
CA LEU A 98 12.65 17.87 -6.93
C LEU A 98 13.47 19.10 -6.53
N TYR A 99 12.89 19.99 -5.71
CA TYR A 99 13.57 21.17 -5.18
C TYR A 99 14.84 20.78 -4.41
N ASN A 100 14.73 19.83 -3.48
CA ASN A 100 15.87 19.39 -2.66
C ASN A 100 16.98 18.72 -3.48
N ARG A 101 16.67 18.22 -4.67
CA ARG A 101 17.65 17.70 -5.64
C ARG A 101 18.21 18.77 -6.57
N LYS A 102 17.96 20.05 -6.27
CA LYS A 102 18.33 21.21 -7.12
C LYS A 102 17.69 21.19 -8.52
N ARG A 103 16.64 20.38 -8.74
CA ARG A 103 15.86 20.35 -10.00
C ARG A 103 14.76 21.42 -9.96
N TYR A 104 15.17 22.67 -9.80
CA TYR A 104 14.27 23.78 -9.48
C TYR A 104 13.21 24.05 -10.56
N LYS A 105 13.60 23.99 -11.85
CA LYS A 105 12.65 24.16 -12.98
C LYS A 105 11.57 23.08 -12.98
N GLU A 106 11.93 21.81 -12.80
CA GLU A 106 10.95 20.72 -12.72
C GLU A 106 10.07 20.82 -11.47
N SER A 107 10.66 21.22 -10.34
CA SER A 107 9.89 21.50 -9.12
C SER A 107 8.85 22.59 -9.34
N TYR A 108 9.20 23.64 -10.09
CA TYR A 108 8.31 24.75 -10.43
C TYR A 108 7.16 24.29 -11.31
N LEU A 109 7.45 23.54 -12.38
CA LEU A 109 6.41 22.99 -13.26
C LEU A 109 5.46 22.05 -12.51
N GLU A 110 5.98 21.21 -11.60
CA GLU A 110 5.16 20.31 -10.81
C GLU A 110 4.20 21.09 -9.89
N ILE A 111 4.67 22.10 -9.16
CA ILE A 111 3.81 22.89 -8.26
C ILE A 111 2.86 23.83 -9.02
N GLU A 112 3.28 24.39 -10.16
CA GLU A 112 2.43 25.21 -11.02
C GLU A 112 1.25 24.40 -11.56
N SER A 113 1.49 23.14 -11.96
CA SER A 113 0.42 22.23 -12.37
C SER A 113 -0.60 21.97 -11.26
N VAL A 114 -0.18 21.98 -9.99
CA VAL A 114 -1.08 21.84 -8.83
C VAL A 114 -1.92 23.10 -8.69
N VAL A 115 -1.31 24.29 -8.77
CA VAL A 115 -2.04 25.56 -8.67
C VAL A 115 -3.10 25.67 -9.77
N GLN A 116 -2.75 25.38 -11.03
CA GLN A 116 -3.69 25.38 -12.16
C GLN A 116 -4.81 24.33 -11.98
N PHE A 117 -4.48 23.16 -11.44
CA PHE A 117 -5.47 22.13 -11.13
C PHE A 117 -6.47 22.62 -10.07
N LEU A 118 -6.00 23.26 -8.99
CA LEU A 118 -6.87 23.78 -7.93
C LEU A 118 -7.81 24.89 -8.44
N GLU A 119 -7.40 25.65 -9.44
CA GLU A 119 -8.22 26.71 -10.05
C GLU A 119 -9.37 26.17 -10.91
N THR A 120 -9.23 24.95 -11.42
CA THR A 120 -10.18 24.35 -12.39
C THR A 120 -10.94 23.14 -11.85
N CYS A 121 -10.48 22.55 -10.75
CA CYS A 121 -11.10 21.37 -10.17
C CYS A 121 -12.40 21.71 -9.42
N LYS A 122 -13.30 20.74 -9.35
CA LYS A 122 -14.50 20.75 -8.54
C LYS A 122 -14.22 20.05 -7.23
N PHE A 123 -14.34 20.77 -6.12
CA PHE A 123 -14.32 20.16 -4.80
C PHE A 123 -15.64 19.42 -4.54
N ASP A 124 -15.53 18.29 -3.87
CA ASP A 124 -16.71 17.62 -3.32
C ASP A 124 -17.13 18.30 -2.01
N GLU A 125 -18.34 17.99 -1.54
CA GLU A 125 -18.90 18.56 -0.30
C GLU A 125 -17.97 18.36 0.92
N SER A 126 -17.16 17.28 0.92
CA SER A 126 -16.25 16.99 2.03
C SER A 126 -14.99 17.86 2.05
N ASN A 127 -14.50 18.31 0.88
CA ASN A 127 -13.26 19.08 0.77
C ASN A 127 -13.47 20.56 0.45
N GLU A 128 -14.67 20.98 0.02
CA GLU A 128 -14.95 22.37 -0.38
C GLU A 128 -14.62 23.38 0.71
N GLN A 129 -14.99 23.07 1.96
CA GLN A 129 -14.67 23.91 3.13
C GLN A 129 -13.16 24.08 3.41
N TYR A 130 -12.30 23.27 2.79
CA TYR A 130 -10.85 23.28 2.97
C TYR A 130 -10.09 23.79 1.74
N ALA A 131 -10.81 24.19 0.68
CA ALA A 131 -10.23 24.65 -0.58
C ALA A 131 -9.23 25.81 -0.39
N ASP A 132 -9.53 26.77 0.49
CA ASP A 132 -8.64 27.88 0.82
C ASP A 132 -7.30 27.38 1.36
N ALA A 133 -7.32 26.46 2.33
CA ALA A 133 -6.09 25.91 2.91
C ALA A 133 -5.21 25.22 1.86
N TYR A 134 -5.81 24.43 0.96
CA TYR A 134 -5.08 23.79 -0.13
C TYR A 134 -4.46 24.81 -1.10
N ASN A 135 -5.23 25.85 -1.46
CA ASN A 135 -4.76 26.94 -2.32
C ASN A 135 -3.61 27.72 -1.68
N HIS A 136 -3.70 28.04 -0.39
CA HIS A 136 -2.65 28.75 0.33
C HIS A 136 -1.35 27.95 0.37
N ILE A 137 -1.42 26.65 0.68
CA ILE A 137 -0.25 25.76 0.68
C ILE A 137 0.40 25.69 -0.70
N ALA A 138 -0.39 25.46 -1.75
CA ALA A 138 0.13 25.32 -3.11
C ALA A 138 0.77 26.62 -3.62
N ARG A 139 0.10 27.76 -3.44
CA ARG A 139 0.56 29.06 -3.91
C ARG A 139 1.78 29.56 -3.13
N ALA A 140 1.82 29.37 -1.81
CA ALA A 140 3.02 29.69 -1.02
C ALA A 140 4.22 28.84 -1.43
N SER A 141 4.00 27.54 -1.65
CA SER A 141 5.05 26.64 -2.13
C SER A 141 5.51 27.00 -3.55
N ASN A 142 4.58 27.43 -4.42
CA ASN A 142 4.91 27.93 -5.76
C ASN A 142 5.76 29.20 -5.68
N ALA A 143 5.34 30.19 -4.88
CA ALA A 143 6.09 31.43 -4.67
C ALA A 143 7.52 31.18 -4.16
N TYR A 144 7.70 30.24 -3.22
CA TYR A 144 9.01 29.86 -2.71
C TYR A 144 9.94 29.31 -3.82
N ILE A 145 9.41 28.43 -4.68
CA ILE A 145 10.18 27.86 -5.80
C ILE A 145 10.42 28.92 -6.89
N ALA A 146 9.42 29.75 -7.19
CA ALA A 146 9.51 30.85 -8.15
C ALA A 146 10.63 31.83 -7.77
N LEU A 147 10.70 32.23 -6.50
CA LEU A 147 11.73 33.13 -5.99
C LEU A 147 13.14 32.54 -6.16
N THR A 148 13.30 31.24 -5.93
CA THR A 148 14.56 30.52 -6.19
C THR A 148 14.99 30.63 -7.66
N LEU A 149 14.03 30.67 -8.58
CA LEU A 149 14.23 30.84 -10.03
C LEU A 149 14.27 32.32 -10.47
N LYS A 150 14.25 33.28 -9.53
CA LYS A 150 14.17 34.73 -9.80
C LYS A 150 12.93 35.14 -10.61
N ILE A 151 11.85 34.37 -10.48
CA ILE A 151 10.52 34.71 -10.98
C ILE A 151 9.81 35.56 -9.92
N ASP A 152 9.02 36.54 -10.35
CA ASP A 152 8.27 37.44 -9.46
C ASP A 152 7.32 36.66 -8.52
N SER A 153 7.74 36.49 -7.28
CA SER A 153 7.02 35.78 -6.23
C SER A 153 6.00 36.64 -5.48
N GLU A 154 6.15 37.97 -5.50
CA GLU A 154 5.21 38.88 -4.82
C GLU A 154 3.81 38.78 -5.44
N LYS A 155 3.76 38.70 -6.78
CA LYS A 155 2.52 38.48 -7.51
C LYS A 155 1.83 37.17 -7.10
N LEU A 156 2.60 36.11 -6.84
CA LEU A 156 2.08 34.80 -6.43
C LEU A 156 1.57 34.81 -4.98
N LEU A 157 2.17 35.63 -4.11
CA LEU A 157 1.80 35.74 -2.70
C LEU A 157 0.62 36.68 -2.42
N LYS A 158 0.24 37.55 -3.37
CA LYS A 158 -0.80 38.59 -3.19
C LYS A 158 -2.11 38.10 -2.57
N ASN A 159 -2.51 36.86 -2.86
CA ASN A 159 -3.76 36.25 -2.37
C ASN A 159 -3.52 35.10 -1.36
N VAL A 160 -2.33 35.01 -0.78
CA VAL A 160 -1.99 34.01 0.23
C VAL A 160 -2.14 34.62 1.62
N LYS A 161 -2.91 33.98 2.50
CA LYS A 161 -3.07 34.42 3.89
C LYS A 161 -1.78 34.16 4.68
N HIS A 162 -1.42 35.13 5.53
CA HIS A 162 -0.37 34.96 6.53
C HIS A 162 -0.77 33.90 7.56
N VAL A 163 0.17 33.10 8.08
CA VAL A 163 -0.12 31.96 8.99
C VAL A 163 -1.00 32.37 10.19
N ASN A 164 -0.68 33.50 10.79
CA ASN A 164 -1.43 34.05 11.94
C ASN A 164 -2.91 34.35 11.65
N ASN A 165 -3.29 34.52 10.38
CA ASN A 165 -4.63 34.91 9.97
C ASN A 165 -5.52 33.70 9.61
N PHE A 166 -5.00 32.47 9.65
CA PHE A 166 -5.81 31.28 9.40
C PHE A 166 -6.86 31.08 10.51
N ASN A 167 -8.08 30.78 10.09
CA ASN A 167 -9.15 30.34 10.97
C ASN A 167 -8.88 28.90 11.48
N GLN A 168 -9.72 28.44 12.40
CA GLN A 168 -9.54 27.13 13.04
C GLN A 168 -9.68 25.95 12.07
N ALA A 169 -10.59 26.03 11.10
CA ALA A 169 -10.79 25.00 10.08
C ALA A 169 -9.57 24.90 9.14
N GLU A 170 -9.03 26.04 8.71
CA GLU A 170 -7.82 26.12 7.90
C GLU A 170 -6.61 25.56 8.66
N LYS A 171 -6.40 25.96 9.92
CA LYS A 171 -5.33 25.43 10.78
C LYS A 171 -5.44 23.91 10.93
N SER A 172 -6.65 23.40 11.13
CA SER A 172 -6.92 21.96 11.21
C SER A 172 -6.58 21.25 9.90
N ALA A 173 -6.99 21.82 8.75
CA ALA A 173 -6.70 21.27 7.43
C ALA A 173 -5.20 21.23 7.13
N ILE A 174 -4.48 22.29 7.44
CA ILE A 174 -3.01 22.36 7.30
C ILE A 174 -2.35 21.25 8.14
N CYS A 175 -2.78 21.03 9.39
CA CYS A 175 -2.25 19.95 10.22
C CYS A 175 -2.51 18.58 9.59
N ALA A 176 -3.70 18.34 9.04
CA ALA A 176 -4.00 17.07 8.37
C ALA A 176 -3.20 16.87 7.06
N VAL A 177 -2.99 17.93 6.29
CA VAL A 177 -2.13 17.92 5.10
C VAL A 177 -0.68 17.59 5.49
N LYS A 178 -0.14 18.27 6.50
CA LYS A 178 1.18 17.99 7.08
C LYS A 178 1.28 16.51 7.47
N SER A 179 0.29 15.99 8.19
CA SER A 179 0.22 14.57 8.58
C SER A 179 0.32 13.63 7.38
N LYS A 180 -0.43 13.90 6.31
CA LYS A 180 -0.43 13.08 5.09
C LYS A 180 0.90 13.09 4.36
N ILE A 181 1.55 14.25 4.30
CA ILE A 181 2.84 14.42 3.62
C ILE A 181 3.97 13.76 4.39
N VAL A 182 4.09 14.02 5.70
CA VAL A 182 5.17 13.42 6.51
C VAL A 182 5.03 11.90 6.64
N MET A 183 3.81 11.37 6.46
CA MET A 183 3.55 9.94 6.35
C MET A 183 4.32 9.26 5.19
N GLU A 184 4.72 9.98 4.15
CA GLU A 184 5.52 9.42 3.04
C GLU A 184 7.00 9.24 3.37
N TYR A 185 7.43 9.65 4.57
CA TYR A 185 8.80 9.53 5.09
C TYR A 185 8.88 8.56 6.29
N PRO A 186 8.44 7.30 6.16
CA PRO A 186 8.54 6.33 7.26
C PRO A 186 10.01 5.98 7.56
N PRO A 187 10.32 5.52 8.79
CA PRO A 187 9.38 5.35 9.91
C PRO A 187 9.18 6.59 10.77
N LYS A 188 10.17 7.48 10.85
CA LYS A 188 10.12 8.70 11.69
C LYS A 188 8.92 9.57 11.35
N GLY A 189 8.63 9.73 10.07
CA GLY A 189 7.48 10.48 9.58
C GLY A 189 6.13 9.94 10.05
N ASN A 190 6.00 8.64 10.38
CA ASN A 190 4.73 8.11 10.91
C ASN A 190 4.40 8.66 12.30
N VAL A 191 5.39 8.79 13.19
CA VAL A 191 5.19 9.30 14.56
C VAL A 191 4.82 10.78 14.52
N ILE A 192 5.51 11.55 13.68
CA ILE A 192 5.21 12.98 13.52
C ILE A 192 3.87 13.20 12.82
N ALA A 193 3.53 12.35 11.85
CA ALA A 193 2.21 12.38 11.22
C ALA A 193 1.10 12.21 12.25
N LEU A 194 1.30 11.34 13.25
CA LEU A 194 0.34 11.15 14.33
C LEU A 194 0.19 12.44 15.15
N ASN A 195 1.29 13.10 15.53
CA ASN A 195 1.23 14.37 16.25
C ASN A 195 0.45 15.45 15.49
N PHE A 196 0.66 15.59 14.18
CA PHE A 196 -0.10 16.53 13.36
C PHE A 196 -1.58 16.12 13.22
N ALA A 197 -1.86 14.82 13.12
CA ALA A 197 -3.24 14.34 13.07
C ALA A 197 -3.97 14.57 14.41
N ASP A 198 -3.28 14.42 15.54
CA ASP A 198 -3.80 14.75 16.87
C ASP A 198 -4.12 16.25 16.97
N GLN A 199 -3.24 17.12 16.46
CA GLN A 199 -3.50 18.57 16.39
C GLN A 199 -4.72 18.91 15.53
N ALA A 200 -4.85 18.28 14.35
CA ALA A 200 -6.03 18.45 13.50
C ALA A 200 -7.32 18.04 14.24
N ARG A 201 -7.31 16.89 14.93
CA ARG A 201 -8.47 16.44 15.73
C ARG A 201 -8.73 17.33 16.94
N ALA A 202 -7.71 17.88 17.59
CA ALA A 202 -7.90 18.81 18.70
C ALA A 202 -8.61 20.10 18.24
N LEU A 203 -8.32 20.56 17.02
CA LEU A 203 -8.96 21.74 16.43
C LEU A 203 -10.36 21.44 15.90
N HIS A 204 -10.59 20.26 15.30
CA HIS A 204 -11.89 19.89 14.74
C HIS A 204 -12.18 18.38 14.96
N PRO A 205 -12.67 17.99 16.16
CA PRO A 205 -12.66 16.59 16.62
C PRO A 205 -13.67 15.66 15.92
N THR A 206 -14.75 16.23 15.39
CA THR A 206 -15.85 15.49 14.75
C THR A 206 -15.73 15.44 13.24
N GLU A 207 -14.72 16.07 12.64
CA GLU A 207 -14.54 16.05 11.18
C GLU A 207 -14.12 14.66 10.69
N PRO A 208 -14.93 14.00 9.85
CA PRO A 208 -14.63 12.66 9.35
C PRO A 208 -13.27 12.56 8.64
N GLU A 209 -12.90 13.56 7.83
CA GLU A 209 -11.64 13.50 7.08
C GLU A 209 -10.41 13.51 8.00
N TRP A 210 -10.45 14.25 9.11
CA TRP A 210 -9.36 14.28 10.10
C TRP A 210 -9.32 13.01 10.93
N ILE A 211 -10.47 12.41 11.23
CA ILE A 211 -10.54 11.08 11.86
C ILE A 211 -9.89 10.04 10.95
N ILE A 212 -10.15 10.07 9.63
CA ILE A 212 -9.55 9.14 8.66
C ILE A 212 -8.03 9.34 8.56
N VAL A 213 -7.55 10.59 8.53
CA VAL A 213 -6.11 10.89 8.55
C VAL A 213 -5.45 10.33 9.82
N TRP A 214 -6.08 10.55 10.96
CA TRP A 214 -5.61 10.09 12.26
C TRP A 214 -5.57 8.57 12.38
N LEU A 215 -6.65 7.88 12.01
CA LEU A 215 -6.70 6.40 11.97
C LEU A 215 -5.59 5.82 11.08
N LYS A 216 -5.32 6.46 9.94
CA LYS A 216 -4.23 6.05 9.04
C LYS A 216 -2.87 6.24 9.69
N ALA A 217 -2.59 7.40 10.28
CA ALA A 217 -1.32 7.70 10.95
C ALA A 217 -1.08 6.78 12.15
N LYS A 218 -2.08 6.64 13.03
CA LYS A 218 -2.01 5.80 14.21
C LYS A 218 -1.82 4.33 13.87
N GLY A 219 -2.58 3.83 12.89
CA GLY A 219 -2.39 2.48 12.37
C GLY A 219 -0.99 2.25 11.77
N ARG A 220 -0.39 3.24 11.10
CA ARG A 220 1.00 3.14 10.60
C ARG A 220 2.02 3.07 11.74
N VAL A 221 1.89 3.89 12.77
CA VAL A 221 2.76 3.84 13.97
C VAL A 221 2.67 2.47 14.63
N ARG A 222 1.44 2.00 14.90
CA ARG A 222 1.18 0.69 15.50
C ARG A 222 1.80 -0.43 14.68
N ARG A 223 1.49 -0.49 13.38
CA ARG A 223 2.00 -1.53 12.49
C ARG A 223 3.51 -1.44 12.31
N TYR A 224 4.14 -0.28 12.41
CA TYR A 224 5.59 -0.18 12.33
C TYR A 224 6.26 -0.77 13.57
N GLY A 225 5.83 -0.36 14.77
CA GLY A 225 6.43 -0.80 16.04
C GLY A 225 6.12 -2.26 16.39
N GLN A 226 4.88 -2.72 16.16
CA GLN A 226 4.43 -4.05 16.56
C GLN A 226 3.54 -4.67 15.46
N SER A 227 4.09 -5.64 14.72
CA SER A 227 3.31 -6.45 13.77
C SER A 227 2.07 -7.03 14.47
N PHE A 228 0.89 -6.79 13.91
CA PHE A 228 -0.38 -7.34 14.42
C PHE A 228 -0.76 -6.86 15.83
N ALA A 229 -0.26 -5.69 16.26
CA ALA A 229 -0.80 -5.03 17.44
C ALA A 229 -2.26 -4.61 17.19
N MET A 230 -3.10 -4.83 18.20
CA MET A 230 -4.54 -4.58 18.17
C MET A 230 -4.80 -3.06 18.09
N PRO A 231 -5.79 -2.60 17.31
CA PRO A 231 -6.30 -1.23 17.44
C PRO A 231 -6.69 -0.89 18.87
N GLY A 232 -6.37 0.33 19.30
CA GLY A 232 -6.78 0.84 20.61
C GLY A 232 -8.27 1.17 20.67
N ASP A 233 -8.82 1.29 21.88
CA ASP A 233 -10.23 1.62 22.09
C ASP A 233 -10.62 2.96 21.45
N ASP A 234 -9.72 3.93 21.45
CA ASP A 234 -9.93 5.23 20.81
C ASP A 234 -9.99 5.16 19.27
N GLU A 235 -9.29 4.19 18.66
CA GLU A 235 -9.43 3.90 17.23
C GLU A 235 -10.76 3.23 16.91
N ILE A 236 -11.20 2.32 17.79
CA ILE A 236 -12.50 1.67 17.67
C ILE A 236 -13.63 2.70 17.82
N ASP A 237 -13.52 3.63 18.77
CA ASP A 237 -14.52 4.69 18.96
C ASP A 237 -14.53 5.70 17.81
N ALA A 238 -13.36 6.04 17.26
CA ALA A 238 -13.27 6.82 16.03
C ALA A 238 -13.95 6.13 14.84
N ALA A 239 -13.78 4.80 14.69
CA ALA A 239 -14.48 4.05 13.65
C ALA A 239 -16.00 4.03 13.85
N LYS A 240 -16.48 3.92 15.10
CA LYS A 240 -17.91 4.07 15.41
C LYS A 240 -18.44 5.46 15.04
N MET A 241 -17.66 6.50 15.31
CA MET A 241 -18.00 7.88 14.95
C MET A 241 -18.10 8.07 13.43
N LEU A 242 -17.17 7.50 12.66
CA LEU A 242 -17.28 7.50 11.18
C LEU A 242 -18.57 6.82 10.68
N CYS A 243 -19.03 5.78 11.38
CA CYS A 243 -20.27 5.09 11.02
C CYS A 243 -21.53 5.92 11.34
N SER A 244 -21.45 6.90 12.23
CA SER A 244 -22.61 7.69 12.68
C SER A 244 -22.75 9.06 12.01
N ILE A 245 -21.69 9.68 11.50
CA ILE A 245 -21.69 11.12 11.16
C ILE A 245 -22.39 11.47 9.84
N LYS A 246 -22.39 10.60 8.83
CA LYS A 246 -23.18 10.71 7.59
C LYS A 246 -22.96 9.37 6.88
N ARG A 247 -23.96 8.81 6.21
CA ARG A 247 -23.78 7.54 5.49
C ARG A 247 -23.01 7.76 4.18
N ASN A 248 -21.74 8.12 4.29
CA ASN A 248 -20.81 8.26 3.16
C ASN A 248 -20.06 6.93 2.96
N PRO A 249 -20.11 6.31 1.77
CA PRO A 249 -19.44 5.04 1.49
C PRO A 249 -17.94 5.05 1.80
N SER A 250 -17.23 6.15 1.50
CA SER A 250 -15.79 6.28 1.77
C SER A 250 -15.49 6.17 3.26
N HIS A 251 -16.29 6.83 4.11
CA HIS A 251 -16.14 6.78 5.58
C HIS A 251 -16.41 5.37 6.12
N LEU A 252 -17.47 4.73 5.63
CA LEU A 252 -17.85 3.37 6.01
C LEU A 252 -16.77 2.33 5.62
N ILE A 253 -16.20 2.44 4.42
CA ILE A 253 -15.09 1.59 3.97
C ILE A 253 -13.90 1.72 4.93
N ARG A 254 -13.54 2.95 5.35
CA ARG A 254 -12.42 3.16 6.28
C ARG A 254 -12.67 2.55 7.65
N ALA A 255 -13.89 2.71 8.19
CA ALA A 255 -14.26 2.09 9.46
C ALA A 255 -14.23 0.55 9.38
N SER A 256 -14.79 -0.02 8.30
CA SER A 256 -14.77 -1.46 8.06
C SER A 256 -13.35 -2.03 7.96
N GLN A 257 -12.42 -1.34 7.29
CA GLN A 257 -11.02 -1.78 7.19
C GLN A 257 -10.36 -1.92 8.58
N LEU A 258 -10.65 -1.02 9.52
CA LEU A 258 -10.14 -1.13 10.90
C LEU A 258 -10.74 -2.33 11.64
N TYR A 259 -12.05 -2.56 11.52
CA TYR A 259 -12.70 -3.73 12.10
C TYR A 259 -12.19 -5.03 11.48
N ASN A 260 -11.94 -5.05 10.17
CA ASN A 260 -11.35 -6.19 9.49
C ASN A 260 -9.94 -6.52 10.03
N GLU A 261 -9.11 -5.49 10.22
CA GLU A 261 -7.78 -5.63 10.85
C GLU A 261 -7.89 -6.20 12.27
N ALA A 262 -8.80 -5.66 13.09
CA ALA A 262 -9.09 -6.16 14.44
C ALA A 262 -9.55 -7.64 14.42
N GLY A 263 -10.42 -8.02 13.48
CA GLY A 263 -10.89 -9.39 13.29
C GLY A 263 -9.76 -10.34 12.92
N TYR A 264 -8.88 -9.92 12.02
CA TYR A 264 -7.71 -10.69 11.60
C TYR A 264 -6.69 -10.88 12.74
N ILE A 265 -6.40 -9.84 13.50
CA ILE A 265 -5.46 -9.91 14.64
C ILE A 265 -5.98 -10.87 15.70
N ASN A 266 -7.28 -10.79 16.05
CA ASN A 266 -7.88 -11.73 16.99
C ASN A 266 -7.83 -13.17 16.49
N LYS A 267 -8.01 -13.39 15.17
CA LYS A 267 -7.84 -14.72 14.54
C LYS A 267 -6.43 -15.26 14.75
N LEU A 268 -5.41 -14.42 14.54
CA LEU A 268 -4.01 -14.81 14.73
C LEU A 268 -3.69 -15.15 16.20
N LYS A 269 -4.36 -14.49 17.15
CA LYS A 269 -4.24 -14.76 18.60
C LYS A 269 -5.12 -15.93 19.07
N ASN A 270 -5.77 -16.65 18.16
CA ASN A 270 -6.74 -17.71 18.45
C ASN A 270 -7.95 -17.27 19.30
N ASN A 271 -8.28 -15.96 19.30
CA ASN A 271 -9.48 -15.42 19.92
C ASN A 271 -10.63 -15.42 18.91
N HIS A 272 -11.22 -16.60 18.67
CA HIS A 272 -12.23 -16.80 17.63
C HIS A 272 -13.52 -15.99 17.86
N ASN A 273 -13.92 -15.78 19.12
CA ASN A 273 -15.14 -15.05 19.46
C ASN A 273 -15.01 -13.56 19.07
N GLU A 274 -13.95 -12.89 19.51
CA GLU A 274 -13.72 -11.48 19.14
C GLU A 274 -13.42 -11.35 17.64
N SER A 275 -12.70 -12.31 17.06
CA SER A 275 -12.46 -12.33 15.62
C SER A 275 -13.77 -12.32 14.82
N THR A 276 -14.71 -13.21 15.16
CA THR A 276 -16.02 -13.31 14.51
C THR A 276 -16.84 -12.05 14.69
N LYS A 277 -16.83 -11.46 15.90
CA LYS A 277 -17.51 -10.20 16.21
C LYS A 277 -17.01 -9.05 15.34
N PHE A 278 -15.70 -8.87 15.22
CA PHE A 278 -15.12 -7.79 14.41
C PHE A 278 -15.31 -8.00 12.90
N PHE A 279 -15.19 -9.23 12.40
CA PHE A 279 -15.52 -9.53 11.00
C PHE A 279 -17.00 -9.26 10.70
N LYS A 280 -17.91 -9.57 11.63
CA LYS A 280 -19.33 -9.25 11.49
C LYS A 280 -19.56 -7.75 11.38
N LEU A 281 -18.99 -6.96 12.31
CA LEU A 281 -19.06 -5.49 12.27
C LEU A 281 -18.56 -4.93 10.93
N SER A 282 -17.40 -5.39 10.47
CA SER A 282 -16.85 -5.03 9.16
C SER A 282 -17.85 -5.36 8.03
N SER A 283 -18.36 -6.59 7.98
CA SER A 283 -19.25 -7.03 6.92
C SER A 283 -20.60 -6.30 6.88
N ASP A 284 -21.17 -5.98 8.05
CA ASP A 284 -22.45 -5.28 8.15
C ASP A 284 -22.32 -3.85 7.62
N ILE A 285 -21.19 -3.19 7.88
CA ILE A 285 -20.88 -1.86 7.34
C ILE A 285 -20.65 -1.89 5.82
N ILE A 286 -19.93 -2.91 5.33
CA ILE A 286 -19.67 -3.05 3.89
C ILE A 286 -20.96 -3.28 3.10
N LYS A 287 -21.91 -4.07 3.63
CA LYS A 287 -23.21 -4.27 3.00
C LYS A 287 -23.94 -2.94 2.79
N ILE A 288 -23.98 -2.10 3.82
CA ILE A 288 -24.55 -0.74 3.73
C ILE A 288 -23.79 0.09 2.70
N SER A 289 -22.46 0.02 2.70
CA SER A 289 -21.64 0.79 1.75
C SER A 289 -21.85 0.37 0.30
N ILE A 290 -22.13 -0.92 0.02
CA ILE A 290 -22.42 -1.43 -1.32
C ILE A 290 -23.77 -0.91 -1.84
N GLU A 291 -24.74 -0.66 -0.96
CA GLU A 291 -26.04 -0.09 -1.35
C GLU A 291 -25.94 1.41 -1.66
N LEU A 292 -24.97 2.10 -1.06
CA LEU A 292 -24.79 3.55 -1.18
C LEU A 292 -23.77 3.96 -2.24
N VAL A 293 -22.88 3.04 -2.64
CA VAL A 293 -21.83 3.32 -3.61
C VAL A 293 -22.43 3.49 -5.00
N ASN A 294 -22.05 4.58 -5.67
CA ASN A 294 -22.35 4.77 -7.08
C ASN A 294 -21.36 3.95 -7.94
N ASP A 295 -21.30 4.17 -9.25
CA ASP A 295 -20.30 3.52 -10.12
C ASP A 295 -18.88 4.13 -9.97
N ASP A 296 -18.53 4.55 -8.75
CA ASP A 296 -17.19 5.02 -8.40
C ASP A 296 -16.22 3.83 -8.33
N VAL A 297 -15.29 3.77 -9.29
CA VAL A 297 -14.34 2.67 -9.43
C VAL A 297 -13.46 2.50 -8.19
N ASN A 298 -13.02 3.58 -7.53
CA ASN A 298 -12.15 3.50 -6.36
C ASN A 298 -12.86 2.84 -5.17
N GLN A 299 -14.10 3.26 -4.94
CA GLN A 299 -14.92 2.73 -3.86
C GLN A 299 -15.31 1.28 -4.15
N LEU A 300 -15.77 0.97 -5.37
CA LEU A 300 -16.06 -0.41 -5.79
C LEU A 300 -14.85 -1.33 -5.64
N ASN A 301 -13.67 -0.87 -6.04
CA ASN A 301 -12.42 -1.64 -5.91
C ASN A 301 -12.06 -1.88 -4.43
N SER A 302 -12.23 -0.86 -3.59
CA SER A 302 -11.99 -0.96 -2.14
C SER A 302 -12.99 -1.87 -1.43
N LEU A 303 -14.26 -1.85 -1.86
CA LEU A 303 -15.31 -2.74 -1.36
C LEU A 303 -15.00 -4.19 -1.70
N LEU A 304 -14.68 -4.49 -2.96
CA LEU A 304 -14.34 -5.85 -3.39
C LEU A 304 -13.11 -6.38 -2.64
N LEU A 305 -12.07 -5.54 -2.47
CA LEU A 305 -10.90 -5.92 -1.69
C LEU A 305 -11.27 -6.29 -0.24
N THR A 306 -12.13 -5.49 0.39
CA THR A 306 -12.56 -5.76 1.77
C THR A 306 -13.40 -7.05 1.86
N CYS A 307 -14.25 -7.32 0.86
CA CYS A 307 -14.99 -8.58 0.76
C CYS A 307 -14.05 -9.81 0.68
N ILE A 308 -12.95 -9.70 -0.09
CA ILE A 308 -11.96 -10.78 -0.24
C ILE A 308 -11.18 -11.04 1.07
N GLU A 309 -11.02 -10.03 1.91
CA GLU A 309 -10.25 -10.12 3.16
C GLU A 309 -11.07 -10.63 4.35
N CYS A 310 -12.39 -10.48 4.31
CA CYS A 310 -13.31 -11.05 5.29
C CYS A 310 -13.55 -12.56 5.04
N PRO A 311 -14.06 -13.31 6.04
CA PRO A 311 -14.56 -14.67 5.81
C PRO A 311 -15.64 -14.72 4.73
N ASN A 312 -15.59 -15.74 3.86
CA ASN A 312 -16.50 -15.85 2.71
C ASN A 312 -17.98 -15.91 3.12
N GLU A 313 -18.27 -16.41 4.33
CA GLU A 313 -19.61 -16.55 4.87
C GLU A 313 -20.27 -15.20 5.21
N CYS A 314 -19.50 -14.10 5.23
CA CYS A 314 -20.00 -12.77 5.55
C CYS A 314 -20.85 -12.14 4.43
N PHE A 315 -20.69 -12.59 3.18
CA PHE A 315 -21.28 -11.97 1.99
C PHE A 315 -21.99 -12.99 1.11
N SER A 316 -23.05 -12.57 0.41
CA SER A 316 -23.70 -13.43 -0.58
C SER A 316 -22.90 -13.44 -1.89
N SER A 317 -22.92 -14.56 -2.62
CA SER A 317 -22.27 -14.66 -3.94
C SER A 317 -22.78 -13.59 -4.90
N SER A 318 -24.09 -13.34 -4.93
CA SER A 318 -24.72 -12.32 -5.79
C SER A 318 -24.17 -10.90 -5.56
N MET A 319 -23.87 -10.56 -4.31
CA MET A 319 -23.33 -9.24 -3.96
C MET A 319 -21.91 -9.06 -4.51
N ILE A 320 -21.07 -10.09 -4.37
CA ILE A 320 -19.70 -10.05 -4.87
C ILE A 320 -19.70 -10.11 -6.41
N GLU A 321 -20.55 -10.95 -7.02
CA GLU A 321 -20.71 -11.03 -8.48
C GLU A 321 -21.11 -9.69 -9.10
N ASN A 322 -21.97 -8.90 -8.44
CA ASN A 322 -22.32 -7.56 -8.89
C ASN A 322 -21.09 -6.63 -8.92
N LEU A 323 -20.30 -6.59 -7.83
CA LEU A 323 -19.06 -5.80 -7.77
C LEU A 323 -18.07 -6.22 -8.85
N VAL A 324 -17.86 -7.53 -9.01
CA VAL A 324 -16.97 -8.10 -10.04
C VAL A 324 -17.45 -7.73 -11.44
N THR A 325 -18.75 -7.79 -11.70
CA THR A 325 -19.34 -7.43 -13.00
C THR A 325 -19.08 -5.97 -13.34
N LYS A 326 -19.32 -5.05 -12.39
CA LYS A 326 -19.04 -3.62 -12.56
C LYS A 326 -17.56 -3.32 -12.81
N LEU A 327 -16.66 -4.07 -12.17
CA LEU A 327 -15.22 -3.87 -12.27
C LEU A 327 -14.58 -4.57 -13.49
N SER A 328 -15.21 -5.60 -14.05
CA SER A 328 -14.61 -6.46 -15.10
C SER A 328 -14.34 -5.74 -16.42
N SER A 329 -15.07 -4.66 -16.72
CA SER A 329 -14.87 -3.83 -17.93
C SER A 329 -13.86 -2.70 -17.72
N VAL A 330 -13.45 -2.43 -16.48
CA VAL A 330 -12.56 -1.31 -16.15
C VAL A 330 -11.11 -1.69 -16.47
N LYS A 331 -10.49 -0.94 -17.38
CA LYS A 331 -9.07 -1.11 -17.72
C LYS A 331 -8.19 -0.31 -16.77
N ASN A 332 -7.87 -0.90 -15.62
CA ASN A 332 -7.01 -0.27 -14.62
C ASN A 332 -6.19 -1.33 -13.87
N SER A 333 -4.90 -1.07 -13.67
CA SER A 333 -3.98 -2.04 -13.07
C SER A 333 -4.29 -2.40 -11.61
N CYS A 334 -4.88 -1.48 -10.84
CA CYS A 334 -5.33 -1.74 -9.48
C CYS A 334 -6.63 -2.56 -9.45
N VAL A 335 -7.52 -2.36 -10.43
CA VAL A 335 -8.71 -3.20 -10.60
C VAL A 335 -8.31 -4.60 -11.02
N ASP A 336 -7.39 -4.73 -11.98
CA ASP A 336 -6.80 -6.01 -12.38
C ASP A 336 -6.18 -6.75 -11.18
N GLN A 337 -5.48 -6.03 -10.30
CA GLN A 337 -4.93 -6.62 -9.07
C GLN A 337 -6.04 -7.23 -8.19
N VAL A 338 -7.11 -6.48 -7.91
CA VAL A 338 -8.19 -6.91 -7.01
C VAL A 338 -9.02 -8.04 -7.64
N LEU A 339 -9.34 -7.95 -8.93
CA LEU A 339 -9.99 -9.05 -9.67
C LEU A 339 -9.11 -10.30 -9.68
N GLY A 340 -7.79 -10.15 -9.86
CA GLY A 340 -6.83 -11.24 -9.74
C GLY A 340 -6.86 -11.90 -8.37
N LEU A 341 -6.91 -11.11 -7.30
CA LEU A 341 -7.04 -11.60 -5.92
C LEU A 341 -8.39 -12.28 -5.67
N TYR A 342 -9.48 -11.77 -6.23
CA TYR A 342 -10.81 -12.38 -6.16
C TYR A 342 -10.77 -13.79 -6.75
N TYR A 343 -10.32 -13.93 -8.00
CA TYR A 343 -10.24 -15.22 -8.66
C TYR A 343 -9.25 -16.18 -7.98
N LEU A 344 -8.17 -15.66 -7.39
CA LEU A 344 -7.20 -16.45 -6.65
C LEU A 344 -7.75 -17.01 -5.33
N LYS A 345 -8.38 -16.15 -4.50
CA LYS A 345 -8.75 -16.51 -3.12
C LYS A 345 -10.18 -17.01 -2.99
N TYR A 346 -11.11 -16.41 -3.72
CA TYR A 346 -12.55 -16.65 -3.56
C TYR A 346 -13.02 -17.77 -4.51
N GLU A 347 -12.98 -17.52 -5.83
CA GLU A 347 -13.41 -18.49 -6.85
C GLU A 347 -12.45 -19.68 -7.01
N LYS A 348 -11.16 -19.44 -6.74
CA LYS A 348 -10.06 -20.38 -7.05
C LYS A 348 -9.98 -20.73 -8.55
N ASP A 349 -10.37 -19.79 -9.41
CA ASP A 349 -10.14 -19.86 -10.86
C ASP A 349 -8.74 -19.30 -11.16
N TYR A 350 -7.75 -20.19 -11.11
CA TYR A 350 -6.35 -19.81 -11.30
C TYR A 350 -6.03 -19.32 -12.71
N VAL A 351 -6.83 -19.69 -13.72
CA VAL A 351 -6.65 -19.23 -15.10
C VAL A 351 -7.06 -17.77 -15.21
N LYS A 352 -8.23 -17.40 -14.67
CA LYS A 352 -8.65 -15.99 -14.62
C LYS A 352 -7.76 -15.17 -13.69
N ALA A 353 -7.37 -15.72 -12.53
CA ALA A 353 -6.44 -15.05 -11.64
C ALA A 353 -5.12 -14.71 -12.36
N LYS A 354 -4.54 -15.68 -13.09
CA LYS A 354 -3.35 -15.47 -13.91
C LYS A 354 -3.56 -14.38 -14.96
N MET A 355 -4.70 -14.38 -15.67
CA MET A 355 -5.01 -13.35 -16.67
C MET A 355 -4.98 -11.93 -16.08
N TYR A 356 -5.75 -11.68 -15.01
CA TYR A 356 -5.84 -10.36 -14.39
C TYR A 356 -4.51 -9.94 -13.74
N LEU A 357 -3.84 -10.84 -13.01
CA LEU A 357 -2.55 -10.54 -12.38
C LEU A 357 -1.45 -10.29 -13.42
N SER A 358 -1.50 -10.93 -14.59
CA SER A 358 -0.57 -10.67 -15.69
C SER A 358 -0.76 -9.28 -16.28
N ARG A 359 -2.01 -8.79 -16.41
CA ARG A 359 -2.29 -7.41 -16.83
C ARG A 359 -1.76 -6.40 -15.82
N GLY A 360 -2.02 -6.63 -14.52
CA GLY A 360 -1.46 -5.80 -13.45
C GLY A 360 0.07 -5.77 -13.47
N MET A 361 0.73 -6.92 -13.66
CA MET A 361 2.19 -7.00 -13.80
C MET A 361 2.69 -6.26 -15.04
N ALA A 362 2.02 -6.38 -16.18
CA ALA A 362 2.39 -5.66 -17.41
C ALA A 362 2.31 -4.14 -17.23
N ALA A 363 1.42 -3.67 -16.36
CA ALA A 363 1.33 -2.27 -15.94
C ALA A 363 2.28 -1.90 -14.79
N GLY A 364 3.24 -2.76 -14.43
CA GLY A 364 4.27 -2.49 -13.41
C GLY A 364 3.83 -2.71 -11.95
N GLN A 365 2.67 -3.32 -11.68
CA GLN A 365 2.22 -3.55 -10.30
C GLN A 365 2.98 -4.68 -9.61
N PHE A 366 3.87 -4.31 -8.68
CA PHE A 366 4.66 -5.27 -7.88
C PHE A 366 3.80 -6.32 -7.16
N SER A 367 2.69 -5.89 -6.54
CA SER A 367 1.77 -6.79 -5.84
C SER A 367 1.17 -7.83 -6.77
N SER A 368 0.80 -7.43 -7.99
CA SER A 368 0.27 -8.34 -9.01
C SER A 368 1.33 -9.34 -9.46
N SER A 369 2.57 -8.91 -9.68
CA SER A 369 3.69 -9.80 -10.02
C SER A 369 3.94 -10.86 -8.95
N MET A 370 3.92 -10.48 -7.67
CA MET A 370 4.12 -11.41 -6.55
C MET A 370 2.98 -12.43 -6.43
N GLN A 371 1.73 -12.01 -6.61
CA GLN A 371 0.60 -12.94 -6.62
C GLN A 371 0.59 -13.81 -7.88
N LEU A 372 1.03 -13.30 -9.03
CA LEU A 372 1.14 -14.08 -10.25
C LEU A 372 2.10 -15.26 -10.06
N ILE A 373 3.28 -15.04 -9.46
CA ILE A 373 4.20 -16.13 -9.11
C ILE A 373 3.51 -17.19 -8.25
N LYS A 374 2.73 -16.76 -7.25
CA LYS A 374 1.96 -17.69 -6.41
C LYS A 374 0.95 -18.48 -7.24
N VAL A 375 0.27 -17.86 -8.19
CA VAL A 375 -0.65 -18.56 -9.12
C VAL A 375 0.10 -19.58 -9.97
N GLU A 376 1.26 -19.21 -10.53
CA GLU A 376 2.08 -20.15 -11.31
C GLU A 376 2.50 -21.36 -10.46
N CYS A 377 2.89 -21.15 -9.21
CA CYS A 377 3.23 -22.24 -8.28
C CYS A 377 2.01 -23.07 -7.81
N LEU A 378 0.78 -22.59 -8.01
CA LEU A 378 -0.44 -23.37 -7.80
C LEU A 378 -0.85 -24.18 -9.04
N LEU A 379 -0.55 -23.65 -10.22
CA LEU A 379 -0.82 -24.32 -11.50
C LEU A 379 0.19 -25.44 -11.81
N GLN A 380 1.43 -25.28 -11.36
CA GLN A 380 2.48 -26.28 -11.56
C GLN A 380 3.44 -26.34 -10.36
N PRO A 381 4.07 -27.49 -10.11
CA PRO A 381 5.09 -27.64 -9.06
C PRO A 381 6.21 -26.59 -9.16
N VAL A 382 6.71 -26.12 -8.01
CA VAL A 382 7.77 -25.09 -7.94
C VAL A 382 9.10 -25.52 -8.56
N ASN A 383 9.36 -26.83 -8.68
CA ASN A 383 10.53 -27.38 -9.36
C ASN A 383 10.40 -27.40 -10.89
N GLN A 384 9.19 -27.20 -11.43
CA GLN A 384 8.92 -27.10 -12.88
C GLN A 384 8.72 -25.65 -13.33
N PHE A 385 8.22 -24.79 -12.44
CA PHE A 385 8.19 -23.35 -12.67
C PHE A 385 9.61 -22.77 -12.51
N PRO A 386 10.10 -21.89 -13.42
CA PRO A 386 11.40 -21.24 -13.29
C PRO A 386 11.42 -20.16 -12.19
N PHE A 387 11.13 -20.54 -10.94
CA PHE A 387 10.86 -19.67 -9.80
C PHE A 387 11.95 -18.62 -9.56
N VAL A 388 13.20 -19.07 -9.39
CA VAL A 388 14.33 -18.18 -9.12
C VAL A 388 14.64 -17.29 -10.31
N LYS A 389 14.54 -17.81 -11.55
CA LYS A 389 14.77 -17.02 -12.76
C LYS A 389 13.75 -15.90 -12.88
N THR A 390 12.47 -16.18 -12.65
CA THR A 390 11.39 -15.17 -12.67
C THR A 390 11.61 -14.10 -11.60
N LEU A 391 11.97 -14.49 -10.38
CA LEU A 391 12.27 -13.53 -9.30
C LEU A 391 13.50 -12.67 -9.61
N ASN A 392 14.56 -13.23 -10.19
CA ASN A 392 15.71 -12.44 -10.64
C ASN A 392 15.31 -11.44 -11.73
N MET A 393 14.46 -11.82 -12.70
CA MET A 393 13.93 -10.88 -13.68
C MET A 393 13.15 -9.74 -13.02
N MET A 394 12.35 -10.03 -11.99
CA MET A 394 11.66 -9.01 -11.22
C MET A 394 12.63 -8.10 -10.45
N TYR A 395 13.74 -8.64 -9.93
CA TYR A 395 14.75 -7.86 -9.21
C TYR A 395 15.39 -6.77 -10.09
N GLU A 396 15.58 -7.07 -11.38
CA GLU A 396 16.09 -6.11 -12.38
C GLU A 396 15.05 -5.03 -12.76
N VAL A 397 13.76 -5.35 -12.71
CA VAL A 397 12.68 -4.39 -13.03
C VAL A 397 12.36 -3.49 -11.84
N PHE A 398 12.22 -4.07 -10.64
CA PHE A 398 11.82 -3.34 -9.44
C PHE A 398 13.04 -2.81 -8.69
N GLN A 399 13.38 -1.53 -8.90
CA GLN A 399 14.56 -0.89 -8.30
C GLN A 399 14.36 -0.46 -6.82
N ASN A 400 13.11 -0.45 -6.34
CA ASN A 400 12.79 -0.08 -4.96
C ASN A 400 13.41 -1.10 -3.96
N PRO A 401 14.25 -0.69 -2.99
CA PRO A 401 14.93 -1.60 -2.07
C PRO A 401 13.97 -2.49 -1.28
N ASN A 402 12.81 -1.98 -0.83
CA ASN A 402 11.85 -2.80 -0.09
C ASN A 402 11.26 -3.92 -0.96
N ARG A 403 10.98 -3.62 -2.24
CA ARG A 403 10.50 -4.63 -3.21
C ARG A 403 11.61 -5.66 -3.49
N ARG A 404 12.85 -5.20 -3.68
CA ARG A 404 14.04 -6.06 -3.85
C ARG A 404 14.29 -6.98 -2.67
N LEU A 405 14.21 -6.46 -1.46
CA LEU A 405 14.34 -7.22 -0.22
C LEU A 405 13.31 -8.36 -0.16
N ILE A 406 12.05 -8.08 -0.52
CA ILE A 406 10.99 -9.09 -0.58
C ILE A 406 11.29 -10.15 -1.65
N ILE A 407 11.78 -9.75 -2.83
CA ILE A 407 12.16 -10.67 -3.90
C ILE A 407 13.30 -11.59 -3.44
N ILE A 408 14.40 -11.02 -2.94
CA ILE A 408 15.56 -11.76 -2.42
C ILE A 408 15.11 -12.74 -1.34
N LEU A 409 14.22 -12.32 -0.45
CA LEU A 409 13.72 -13.16 0.64
C LEU A 409 12.95 -14.38 0.14
N GLN A 410 12.17 -14.26 -0.94
CA GLN A 410 11.50 -15.41 -1.55
C GLN A 410 12.49 -16.38 -2.21
N ILE A 411 13.57 -15.86 -2.81
CA ILE A 411 14.63 -16.70 -3.36
C ILE A 411 15.39 -17.42 -2.23
N LEU A 412 15.69 -16.70 -1.15
CA LEU A 412 16.34 -17.26 0.03
C LEU A 412 15.49 -18.37 0.67
N LEU A 413 14.17 -18.16 0.78
CA LEU A 413 13.20 -19.18 1.20
C LEU A 413 13.28 -20.44 0.33
N TYR A 414 13.29 -20.28 -1.00
CA TYR A 414 13.38 -21.40 -1.94
C TYR A 414 14.67 -22.21 -1.73
N TYR A 415 15.83 -21.55 -1.68
CA TYR A 415 17.10 -22.24 -1.48
C TYR A 415 17.26 -22.86 -0.09
N THR A 416 16.57 -22.33 0.91
CA THR A 416 16.62 -22.86 2.28
C THR A 416 15.73 -24.09 2.43
N ILE A 417 14.50 -24.04 1.91
CA ILE A 417 13.45 -25.03 2.17
C ILE A 417 13.39 -26.12 1.07
N ILE A 418 13.57 -25.74 -0.20
CA ILE A 418 13.35 -26.64 -1.34
C ILE A 418 14.66 -27.25 -1.84
N GLU A 419 15.63 -26.43 -2.22
CA GLU A 419 16.87 -26.93 -2.84
C GLU A 419 17.95 -27.28 -1.78
N ASN A 420 17.89 -26.64 -0.61
CA ASN A 420 18.90 -26.75 0.46
C ASN A 420 20.34 -26.61 -0.07
N ASN A 421 20.63 -25.50 -0.76
CA ASN A 421 21.91 -25.23 -1.41
C ASN A 421 22.77 -24.22 -0.61
N PRO A 422 23.81 -24.66 0.12
CA PRO A 422 24.61 -23.80 1.00
C PRO A 422 25.20 -22.55 0.33
N LYS A 423 25.77 -22.72 -0.87
CA LYS A 423 26.42 -21.62 -1.60
C LYS A 423 25.41 -20.55 -1.99
N LYS A 424 24.23 -20.98 -2.46
CA LYS A 424 23.15 -20.06 -2.84
C LYS A 424 22.50 -19.40 -1.63
N ILE A 425 22.34 -20.11 -0.52
CA ILE A 425 21.86 -19.53 0.75
C ILE A 425 22.78 -18.40 1.19
N LEU A 426 24.10 -18.63 1.26
CA LEU A 426 25.06 -17.59 1.67
C LEU A 426 25.06 -16.40 0.72
N TRP A 427 25.03 -16.64 -0.60
CA TRP A 427 25.04 -15.58 -1.60
C TRP A 427 23.80 -14.67 -1.50
N TYR A 428 22.59 -15.25 -1.46
CA TYR A 428 21.36 -14.47 -1.35
C TYR A 428 21.18 -13.85 0.03
N LEU A 429 21.69 -14.47 1.09
CA LEU A 429 21.73 -13.84 2.42
C LEU A 429 22.64 -12.61 2.42
N LYS A 430 23.81 -12.68 1.78
CA LYS A 430 24.67 -11.52 1.62
C LYS A 430 23.94 -10.39 0.90
N LEU A 431 23.34 -10.66 -0.26
CA LEU A 431 22.53 -9.68 -0.99
C LEU A 431 21.44 -9.07 -0.10
N TYR A 432 20.71 -9.92 0.64
CA TYR A 432 19.66 -9.49 1.56
C TYR A 432 20.18 -8.52 2.64
N LEU A 433 21.37 -8.79 3.19
CA LEU A 433 22.00 -7.97 4.22
C LEU A 433 22.58 -6.67 3.64
N ASP A 434 23.04 -6.70 2.39
CA ASP A 434 23.62 -5.56 1.66
C ASP A 434 22.57 -4.55 1.19
N GLU A 435 21.29 -4.94 1.10
CA GLU A 435 20.19 -4.00 0.86
C GLU A 435 20.20 -2.87 1.90
N ASP A 436 20.10 -1.64 1.43
CA ASP A 436 20.23 -0.42 2.25
C ASP A 436 18.91 -0.11 3.00
N ILE A 437 18.57 -1.02 3.92
CA ILE A 437 17.35 -1.03 4.72
C ILE A 437 17.73 -1.30 6.18
N GLU A 438 16.98 -0.69 7.12
CA GLU A 438 17.19 -0.86 8.55
C GLU A 438 17.16 -2.34 8.98
N ASP A 439 18.12 -2.75 9.80
CA ASP A 439 18.27 -4.15 10.20
C ASP A 439 17.08 -4.69 11.02
N THR A 440 16.37 -3.81 11.75
CA THR A 440 15.12 -4.17 12.45
C THR A 440 14.03 -4.58 11.46
N PHE A 441 13.91 -3.87 10.33
CA PHE A 441 12.98 -4.20 9.26
C PHE A 441 13.39 -5.49 8.54
N LYS A 442 14.69 -5.70 8.31
CA LYS A 442 15.22 -6.97 7.77
C LYS A 442 14.86 -8.14 8.69
N LYS A 443 15.19 -8.07 9.99
CA LYS A 443 14.82 -9.12 10.96
C LYS A 443 13.33 -9.41 10.89
N ARG A 444 12.49 -8.37 10.93
CA ARG A 444 11.04 -8.51 10.88
C ARG A 444 10.54 -9.25 9.63
N ASN A 445 11.11 -8.96 8.46
CA ASN A 445 10.74 -9.68 7.23
C ASN A 445 11.12 -11.16 7.32
N LEU A 446 12.29 -11.51 7.87
CA LEU A 446 12.68 -12.90 8.10
C LEU A 446 11.72 -13.64 9.07
N ILE A 447 11.19 -12.93 10.08
CA ILE A 447 10.23 -13.50 11.05
C ILE A 447 8.89 -13.84 10.39
N PHE A 448 8.34 -12.91 9.60
CA PHE A 448 6.94 -12.99 9.15
C PHE A 448 6.76 -13.44 7.69
N THR A 449 7.86 -13.68 6.96
CA THR A 449 7.77 -14.10 5.56
C THR A 449 7.05 -15.44 5.40
N ARG A 450 6.38 -15.57 4.25
CA ARG A 450 5.71 -16.80 3.84
C ARG A 450 6.08 -17.12 2.40
N PRO A 451 6.25 -18.40 2.05
CA PRO A 451 6.58 -18.80 0.70
C PRO A 451 5.42 -18.51 -0.25
N LEU A 452 5.75 -18.16 -1.49
CA LEU A 452 4.77 -18.06 -2.58
C LEU A 452 4.40 -19.44 -3.15
N PHE A 453 5.16 -20.47 -2.84
CA PHE A 453 4.94 -21.85 -3.26
C PHE A 453 4.35 -22.69 -2.13
N TYR A 454 3.76 -23.83 -2.48
CA TYR A 454 3.23 -24.77 -1.51
C TYR A 454 4.36 -25.40 -0.68
N THR A 455 4.17 -25.45 0.64
CA THR A 455 4.99 -26.19 1.59
C THR A 455 4.10 -27.17 2.34
N ASP A 456 4.60 -28.37 2.65
CA ASP A 456 3.83 -29.42 3.35
C ASP A 456 3.37 -29.02 4.76
N ARG A 457 3.87 -27.90 5.28
CA ARG A 457 3.58 -27.38 6.61
C ARG A 457 3.27 -25.89 6.54
N TYR A 458 2.37 -25.45 7.42
CA TYR A 458 2.13 -24.04 7.65
C TYR A 458 3.32 -23.40 8.36
N ILE A 459 3.92 -22.38 7.75
CA ILE A 459 5.05 -21.64 8.31
C ILE A 459 4.51 -20.55 9.24
N ARG A 460 4.66 -20.78 10.55
CA ARG A 460 4.35 -19.79 11.60
C ARG A 460 5.42 -18.69 11.62
N PRO A 461 5.14 -17.52 12.22
CA PRO A 461 6.19 -16.54 12.52
C PRO A 461 7.40 -17.21 13.18
N ASN A 462 8.60 -16.68 12.93
CA ASN A 462 9.91 -17.21 13.38
C ASN A 462 10.35 -18.56 12.78
N THR A 463 9.46 -19.34 12.17
CA THR A 463 9.80 -20.69 11.67
C THR A 463 10.93 -20.63 10.63
N PHE A 464 10.81 -19.75 9.64
CA PHE A 464 11.83 -19.60 8.60
C PHE A 464 13.15 -19.07 9.15
N LEU A 465 13.11 -18.04 10.02
CA LEU A 465 14.31 -17.48 10.65
C LEU A 465 15.09 -18.56 11.43
N ASN A 466 14.38 -19.42 12.15
CA ASN A 466 14.98 -20.52 12.90
C ASN A 466 15.61 -21.56 11.96
N GLU A 467 14.90 -21.94 10.89
CA GLU A 467 15.41 -22.89 9.90
C GLU A 467 16.66 -22.36 9.17
N LEU A 468 16.63 -21.08 8.75
CA LEU A 468 17.78 -20.40 8.19
C LEU A 468 18.97 -20.39 9.16
N SER A 469 18.73 -20.07 10.44
CA SER A 469 19.76 -20.09 11.49
C SER A 469 20.38 -21.48 11.68
N VAL A 470 19.56 -22.53 11.71
CA VAL A 470 20.04 -23.92 11.79
C VAL A 470 20.87 -24.30 10.58
N ASN A 471 20.42 -23.94 9.37
CA ASN A 471 21.17 -24.23 8.14
C ASN A 471 22.50 -23.49 8.11
N LEU A 472 22.54 -22.22 8.47
CA LEU A 472 23.79 -21.44 8.53
C LEU A 472 24.80 -22.03 9.53
N LYS A 473 24.35 -22.48 10.72
CA LYS A 473 25.22 -23.17 11.68
C LYS A 473 25.84 -24.45 11.10
N LYS A 474 25.06 -25.25 10.38
CA LYS A 474 25.57 -26.44 9.68
C LYS A 474 26.61 -26.09 8.62
N ILE A 475 26.34 -25.02 7.85
CA ILE A 475 27.25 -24.55 6.80
C ILE A 475 28.59 -24.11 7.39
N MET A 476 28.59 -23.43 8.53
CA MET A 476 29.83 -23.04 9.22
C MET A 476 30.64 -24.21 9.73
N ASN A 477 29.99 -25.22 10.30
CA ASN A 477 30.70 -26.34 10.91
C ASN A 477 31.34 -27.28 9.87
N ASN A 478 30.81 -27.29 8.64
CA ASN A 478 31.17 -28.28 7.63
C ASN A 478 32.03 -27.73 6.49
N ASN A 479 32.32 -26.42 6.42
CA ASN A 479 33.03 -25.82 5.29
C ASN A 479 34.14 -24.84 5.71
N ASP A 480 35.23 -24.83 4.94
CA ASP A 480 36.22 -23.74 4.97
C ASP A 480 35.63 -22.50 4.31
N LEU A 481 34.98 -21.66 5.12
CA LEU A 481 34.37 -20.42 4.66
C LEU A 481 35.41 -19.35 4.37
N SER A 482 35.21 -18.63 3.26
CA SER A 482 35.93 -17.41 2.94
C SER A 482 35.68 -16.31 3.99
N LYS A 483 36.56 -15.30 4.01
CA LYS A 483 36.41 -14.13 4.91
C LYS A 483 35.08 -13.41 4.71
N GLU A 484 34.59 -13.36 3.47
CA GLU A 484 33.34 -12.70 3.10
C GLU A 484 32.11 -13.46 3.60
N GLU A 485 32.12 -14.79 3.49
CA GLU A 485 31.04 -15.64 4.02
C GLU A 485 30.98 -15.60 5.54
N LYS A 486 32.14 -15.56 6.22
CA LYS A 486 32.21 -15.35 7.68
C LYS A 486 31.61 -14.00 8.08
N ASN A 487 31.93 -12.92 7.38
CA ASN A 487 31.35 -11.59 7.62
C ASN A 487 29.82 -11.58 7.42
N THR A 488 29.33 -12.28 6.40
CA THR A 488 27.89 -12.43 6.13
C THR A 488 27.17 -13.07 7.33
N PHE A 489 27.77 -14.13 7.88
CA PHE A 489 27.24 -14.80 9.07
C PHE A 489 27.27 -13.88 10.32
N ASP A 490 28.37 -13.17 10.54
CA ASP A 490 28.49 -12.25 11.67
C ASP A 490 27.44 -11.13 11.62
N ARG A 491 27.19 -10.58 10.43
CA ARG A 491 26.11 -9.60 10.21
C ARG A 491 24.73 -10.20 10.47
N PHE A 492 24.46 -11.41 9.99
CA PHE A 492 23.22 -12.11 10.28
C PHE A 492 23.02 -12.32 11.80
N ASN A 493 24.06 -12.68 12.54
CA ASN A 493 23.99 -12.80 13.99
C ASN A 493 23.71 -11.48 14.71
N LYS A 494 24.23 -10.36 14.21
CA LYS A 494 23.89 -9.03 14.73
C LYS A 494 22.40 -8.77 14.56
N ILE A 495 21.84 -9.07 13.38
CA ILE A 495 20.40 -8.97 13.13
C ILE A 495 19.63 -9.87 14.10
N LEU A 496 20.01 -11.13 14.29
CA LEU A 496 19.34 -12.04 15.22
C LEU A 496 19.24 -11.48 16.65
N LYS A 497 20.26 -10.76 17.12
CA LYS A 497 20.32 -10.18 18.47
C LYS A 497 19.48 -8.92 18.67
N LEU A 498 18.90 -8.35 17.61
CA LEU A 498 18.04 -7.16 17.73
C LEU A 498 16.75 -7.50 18.49
N ASN A 499 16.42 -6.75 19.52
CA ASN A 499 15.13 -6.91 20.19
C ASN A 499 14.01 -6.41 19.27
N ILE A 500 13.07 -7.29 18.95
CA ILE A 500 11.77 -6.93 18.40
C ILE A 500 10.78 -7.38 19.47
N ASP A 501 9.86 -6.50 19.91
CA ASP A 501 8.84 -6.87 20.88
C ASP A 501 7.99 -8.03 20.35
N GLU A 502 8.37 -9.25 20.74
CA GLU A 502 7.65 -10.49 20.47
C GLU A 502 6.46 -10.63 21.43
N ASN A 503 5.55 -9.65 21.44
CA ASN A 503 4.39 -9.74 22.32
C ASN A 503 3.40 -10.81 21.82
N HIS A 504 3.46 -11.97 22.49
CA HIS A 504 2.40 -12.98 22.66
C HIS A 504 1.86 -13.70 21.41
N PHE A 505 2.73 -14.36 20.64
CA PHE A 505 2.30 -15.58 19.94
C PHE A 505 2.52 -16.75 20.89
N ASN A 506 1.44 -17.23 21.51
CA ASN A 506 1.48 -18.28 22.52
C ASN A 506 2.19 -19.53 21.96
N ASP A 507 3.43 -19.78 22.42
CA ASP A 507 4.20 -20.99 22.10
C ASP A 507 3.76 -22.21 22.93
N SER A 508 2.67 -22.10 23.70
CA SER A 508 2.17 -23.21 24.49
C SER A 508 0.90 -23.84 23.89
N LYS A 509 1.09 -25.06 23.36
CA LYS A 509 0.15 -26.18 23.14
C LYS A 509 0.04 -26.61 21.68
N THR A 510 0.77 -27.68 21.40
CA THR A 510 0.46 -28.70 20.38
C THR A 510 -1.03 -29.02 20.37
N PHE A 511 -1.75 -28.49 19.39
CA PHE A 511 -3.02 -29.04 18.96
C PHE A 511 -2.86 -29.48 17.51
N VAL A 512 -2.78 -30.80 17.31
CA VAL A 512 -2.95 -31.45 16.02
C VAL A 512 -4.44 -31.40 15.72
N PRO A 513 -4.92 -30.64 14.72
CA PRO A 513 -6.30 -30.78 14.29
C PRO A 513 -6.43 -32.18 13.67
N LYS A 514 -7.29 -33.02 14.23
CA LYS A 514 -7.76 -34.25 13.58
C LYS A 514 -8.28 -33.90 12.19
N ASN A 515 -7.88 -34.72 11.23
CA ASN A 515 -8.28 -34.72 9.82
C ASN A 515 -9.68 -34.13 9.56
N ASN A 516 -9.72 -33.08 8.75
CA ASN A 516 -10.87 -32.81 7.90
C ASN A 516 -10.40 -32.97 6.45
N ASP A 517 -10.48 -34.21 5.98
CA ASP A 517 -10.08 -34.69 4.65
C ASP A 517 -11.00 -34.15 3.54
N SER A 518 -10.96 -32.85 3.24
CA SER A 518 -11.63 -32.28 2.04
C SER A 518 -10.67 -31.74 0.97
N TRP A 519 -9.36 -31.69 1.26
CA TRP A 519 -8.34 -31.18 0.32
C TRP A 519 -7.78 -32.24 -0.65
N ARG A 520 -8.18 -33.52 -0.52
CA ARG A 520 -7.46 -34.64 -1.16
C ARG A 520 -7.87 -35.01 -2.59
N LYS A 521 -8.89 -34.41 -3.21
CA LYS A 521 -9.21 -34.74 -4.62
C LYS A 521 -9.74 -33.55 -5.39
N LYS A 522 -8.84 -32.90 -6.12
CA LYS A 522 -9.06 -32.36 -7.47
C LYS A 522 -7.70 -31.96 -8.04
N ARG A 523 -6.92 -32.97 -8.45
CA ARG A 523 -6.04 -32.76 -9.61
C ARG A 523 -6.98 -32.44 -10.76
N VAL A 524 -6.83 -31.25 -11.33
CA VAL A 524 -7.49 -30.92 -12.59
C VAL A 524 -6.75 -31.70 -13.66
N ASP A 525 -7.32 -32.83 -14.07
CA ASP A 525 -6.92 -33.47 -15.32
C ASP A 525 -7.26 -32.49 -16.45
N LEU A 526 -6.23 -31.88 -17.02
CA LEU A 526 -6.30 -31.15 -18.27
C LEU A 526 -6.38 -32.15 -19.42
N SER A 527 -7.53 -32.79 -19.59
CA SER A 527 -7.86 -33.51 -20.83
C SER A 527 -8.99 -32.79 -21.54
N GLU A 528 -8.62 -32.12 -22.63
CA GLU A 528 -9.41 -31.72 -23.80
C GLU A 528 -10.94 -31.75 -23.66
N LYS A 529 -11.54 -30.55 -23.60
CA LYS A 529 -12.95 -30.37 -23.97
C LYS A 529 -13.15 -30.74 -25.44
N LYS A 530 -13.72 -31.91 -25.70
CA LYS A 530 -14.52 -32.13 -26.91
C LYS A 530 -15.97 -31.74 -26.62
N CYS A 531 -16.50 -30.85 -27.45
CA CYS A 531 -17.93 -30.56 -27.58
C CYS A 531 -18.74 -31.86 -27.70
N ASN A 532 -19.95 -31.87 -27.12
CA ASN A 532 -21.14 -32.31 -27.83
C ASN A 532 -22.43 -31.85 -27.12
N GLU A 533 -23.46 -31.79 -27.94
CA GLU A 533 -24.68 -31.01 -27.84
C GLU A 533 -25.77 -31.59 -26.94
N SER A 534 -26.69 -30.70 -26.57
CA SER A 534 -28.13 -30.87 -26.35
C SER A 534 -28.68 -32.18 -25.75
N HIS A 535 -29.37 -32.05 -24.60
CA HIS A 535 -30.82 -32.32 -24.59
C HIS A 535 -31.50 -31.69 -23.36
N GLN A 536 -32.55 -30.90 -23.65
CA GLN A 536 -33.60 -30.50 -22.72
C GLN A 536 -34.54 -31.69 -22.45
N GLN A 537 -34.96 -31.88 -21.20
CA GLN A 537 -36.29 -32.36 -20.79
C GLN A 537 -36.43 -32.10 -19.28
N LYS A 538 -37.07 -30.98 -18.90
CA LYS A 538 -38.50 -30.85 -18.51
C LYS A 538 -38.89 -31.61 -17.23
N ASN A 539 -39.14 -30.79 -16.20
CA ASN A 539 -40.00 -30.94 -15.03
C ASN A 539 -40.92 -32.15 -14.98
N GLU A 540 -41.03 -32.76 -13.79
CA GLU A 540 -42.35 -32.94 -13.17
C GLU A 540 -42.27 -33.09 -11.64
N SER A 541 -43.25 -32.45 -11.00
CA SER A 541 -43.42 -32.24 -9.57
C SER A 541 -44.48 -33.19 -9.01
N TRP A 542 -44.23 -33.89 -7.89
CA TRP A 542 -45.33 -34.37 -7.04
C TRP A 542 -44.92 -34.40 -5.56
N ARG A 543 -45.56 -33.54 -4.76
CA ARG A 543 -45.66 -33.60 -3.30
C ARG A 543 -47.14 -33.74 -2.93
N ARG A 544 -47.38 -34.43 -1.80
CA ARG A 544 -48.62 -34.63 -1.00
C ARG A 544 -49.16 -36.06 -1.15
N LYS A 545 -49.48 -36.82 -0.09
CA LYS A 545 -49.94 -36.51 1.29
C LYS A 545 -49.48 -37.61 2.25
N ARG A 546 -49.37 -37.25 3.55
CA ARG A 546 -49.36 -38.17 4.70
C ARG A 546 -50.78 -38.64 4.99
N ASP A 547 -50.89 -39.79 5.64
CA ASP A 547 -52.01 -40.17 6.52
C ASP A 547 -51.58 -41.30 7.50
N PRO A 548 -52.33 -41.55 8.60
CA PRO A 548 -51.81 -41.40 9.97
C PRO A 548 -51.99 -42.67 10.85
N LYS A 549 -51.76 -42.55 12.17
CA LYS A 549 -52.35 -43.37 13.26
C LYS A 549 -51.83 -42.92 14.65
N PRO A 550 -52.55 -43.20 15.74
CA PRO A 550 -53.98 -43.08 16.02
C PRO A 550 -54.32 -41.79 16.79
#